data_AF-A0A7D5P1X2-F1
#
_entry.id   AF-A0A7D5P1X2-F1
#
_cell.length_a   1.000
_cell.length_b   1.000
_cell.length_c   1.000
_cell.angle_alpha   90.00
_cell.angle_beta   90.00
_cell.angle_gamma   90.00
#
_symmetry.space_group_name_H-M   'P 1'
#
loop_
_entity.id
_entity.type
_entity.pdbx_description
1 polymer ?
#
loop_
_entity_poly.entity_id
_entity_poly.type
_entity_poly.pdbx_seq_one_letter_code
_entity_poly.pdbx_strand_id
1 'polypeptide(L)'
;MSDVMLTAFRHDVHKFTGESHEDAREEFAGVPVNQPVPEGADGDAAALSRPQQKQEQTVPTHDDHYRLSLLTGETAYDPGEFSRATIESEVADLIGIEDAQTAHERWLTSDVAAAFNESVYHPYTSLKYHTLLVAALLDNYRAGNEFADLRLIVDPAGEIAPFRTVFDGERFALRIGVEADGCPSARLGSRPWRSWASAWNRLTAHPLDTGHDKYDMTLDANLRRTQSWSTALQYIEDYAEWRPDR
;
A
#
# COMPACT_ATOMS: atom_id res chain seq x y z
N MET A 1 9.06 -21.23 5.51
CA MET A 1 9.34 -19.79 5.74
C MET A 1 8.37 -18.89 4.97
N SER A 2 7.92 -19.29 3.77
CA SER A 2 6.92 -18.57 2.94
C SER A 2 5.53 -18.48 3.56
N ASP A 3 5.12 -19.47 4.35
CA ASP A 3 3.76 -19.57 4.91
C ASP A 3 3.32 -18.34 5.73
N VAL A 4 4.18 -17.84 6.62
CA VAL A 4 3.89 -16.64 7.42
C VAL A 4 3.82 -15.35 6.57
N MET A 5 4.53 -15.30 5.44
CA MET A 5 4.42 -14.14 4.54
C MET A 5 3.11 -14.15 3.77
N LEU A 6 2.56 -15.32 3.44
CA LEU A 6 1.21 -15.42 2.86
C LEU A 6 0.14 -14.89 3.81
N THR A 7 0.32 -15.03 5.12
CA THR A 7 -0.60 -14.43 6.11
C THR A 7 -0.72 -12.92 5.89
N ALA A 8 0.38 -12.20 5.64
CA ALA A 8 0.32 -10.76 5.34
C ALA A 8 -0.52 -10.46 4.10
N PHE A 9 -0.42 -11.27 3.04
CA PHE A 9 -1.21 -11.08 1.81
C PHE A 9 -2.67 -11.53 1.92
N ARG A 10 -3.07 -12.16 3.04
CA ARG A 10 -4.40 -12.76 3.23
C ARG A 10 -5.13 -12.25 4.47
N HIS A 11 -4.53 -11.40 5.29
CA HIS A 11 -5.06 -10.99 6.60
C HIS A 11 -6.28 -10.06 6.54
N ASP A 12 -6.51 -9.40 5.41
CA ASP A 12 -7.48 -8.31 5.29
C ASP A 12 -8.51 -8.56 4.17
N VAL A 13 -8.72 -9.83 3.82
CA VAL A 13 -9.62 -10.22 2.72
C VAL A 13 -11.06 -9.79 2.95
N HIS A 14 -11.51 -9.68 4.21
CA HIS A 14 -12.83 -9.15 4.55
C HIS A 14 -13.09 -7.74 3.99
N LYS A 15 -12.04 -6.96 3.70
CA LYS A 15 -12.17 -5.64 3.08
C LYS A 15 -12.64 -5.71 1.62
N PHE A 16 -12.34 -6.80 0.92
CA PHE A 16 -12.88 -7.05 -0.43
C PHE A 16 -14.37 -7.37 -0.42
N THR A 17 -14.88 -7.96 0.67
CA THR A 17 -16.29 -8.37 0.79
C THR A 17 -17.16 -7.31 1.48
N GLY A 18 -16.53 -6.27 2.05
CA GLY A 18 -17.20 -5.27 2.89
C GLY A 18 -17.71 -5.84 4.22
N GLU A 19 -17.21 -7.01 4.63
CA GLU A 19 -17.56 -7.64 5.90
C GLU A 19 -16.87 -6.89 7.06
N SER A 20 -17.50 -6.90 8.23
CA SER A 20 -16.85 -6.39 9.45
C SER A 20 -15.71 -7.36 9.83
N HIS A 21 -14.72 -6.87 10.58
CA HIS A 21 -13.67 -7.76 11.08
C HIS A 21 -14.21 -8.84 12.04
N GLU A 22 -15.27 -8.54 12.79
CA GLU A 22 -15.89 -9.49 13.74
C GLU A 22 -16.68 -10.60 13.04
N ASP A 23 -17.19 -10.32 11.84
CA ASP A 23 -17.98 -11.26 11.03
C ASP A 23 -17.19 -11.81 9.84
N ALA A 24 -15.88 -11.53 9.78
CA ALA A 24 -15.01 -11.91 8.69
C ALA A 24 -14.93 -13.43 8.54
N ARG A 25 -15.07 -13.92 7.31
CA ARG A 25 -14.91 -15.35 7.02
C ARG A 25 -13.47 -15.78 7.26
N GLU A 26 -13.29 -16.99 7.79
CA GLU A 26 -11.98 -17.60 7.98
C GLU A 26 -11.41 -18.20 6.68
N GLU A 27 -12.26 -18.39 5.65
CA GLU A 27 -11.87 -18.92 4.35
C GLU A 27 -12.47 -18.09 3.19
N PHE A 28 -11.70 -17.93 2.12
CA PHE A 28 -12.13 -17.35 0.85
C PHE A 28 -11.67 -18.25 -0.29
N ALA A 29 -12.59 -18.69 -1.15
CA ALA A 29 -12.31 -19.62 -2.25
C ALA A 29 -11.53 -20.90 -1.83
N GLY A 30 -11.75 -21.38 -0.60
CA GLY A 30 -11.07 -22.56 -0.04
C GLY A 30 -9.66 -22.28 0.52
N VAL A 31 -9.26 -21.01 0.59
CA VAL A 31 -7.98 -20.56 1.17
C VAL A 31 -8.22 -19.94 2.54
N PRO A 32 -7.45 -20.29 3.58
CA PRO A 32 -7.51 -19.62 4.87
C PRO A 32 -7.12 -18.14 4.77
N VAL A 33 -7.93 -17.25 5.33
CA VAL A 33 -7.78 -15.78 5.26
C VAL A 33 -8.12 -15.13 6.60
N ASN A 34 -7.89 -13.82 6.70
CA ASN A 34 -8.20 -13.01 7.86
C ASN A 34 -7.51 -13.46 9.16
N GLN A 35 -6.39 -14.19 9.03
CA GLN A 35 -5.57 -14.59 10.15
C GLN A 35 -4.74 -13.40 10.66
N PRO A 36 -4.53 -13.29 11.99
CA PRO A 36 -3.76 -12.20 12.56
C PRO A 36 -2.31 -12.23 12.06
N VAL A 37 -1.79 -11.06 11.69
CA VAL A 37 -0.39 -10.92 11.27
C VAL A 37 0.53 -10.83 12.50
N PRO A 38 1.61 -11.63 12.58
CA PRO A 38 2.57 -11.58 13.69
C PRO A 38 3.31 -10.24 13.83
N GLU A 39 4.06 -10.10 14.94
CA GLU A 39 4.98 -8.99 15.21
C GLU A 39 4.34 -7.58 15.22
N GLY A 40 3.00 -7.51 15.29
CA GLY A 40 2.28 -6.23 15.26
C GLY A 40 2.33 -5.50 13.92
N ALA A 41 2.80 -6.15 12.84
CA ALA A 41 3.04 -5.52 11.55
C ALA A 41 1.78 -4.87 10.95
N ASP A 42 0.60 -5.50 11.12
CA ASP A 42 -0.68 -4.93 10.68
C ASP A 42 -1.04 -3.62 11.42
N GLY A 43 -0.96 -3.63 12.75
CA GLY A 43 -1.21 -2.44 13.56
C GLY A 43 -0.26 -1.28 13.25
N ASP A 44 1.01 -1.59 13.02
CA ASP A 44 2.02 -0.60 12.66
C ASP A 44 1.79 -0.05 11.23
N ALA A 45 1.45 -0.89 10.25
CA ALA A 45 1.08 -0.47 8.91
C ALA A 45 -0.17 0.42 8.92
N ALA A 46 -1.21 0.04 9.67
CA ALA A 46 -2.40 0.85 9.86
C ALA A 46 -2.05 2.24 10.45
N ALA A 47 -1.13 2.31 11.40
CA ALA A 47 -0.67 3.57 11.98
C ALA A 47 0.11 4.47 11.00
N LEU A 48 0.67 3.92 9.91
CA LEU A 48 1.27 4.69 8.82
C LEU A 48 0.20 5.38 7.96
N SER A 49 -1.00 4.83 7.85
CA SER A 49 -2.01 5.31 6.90
C SER A 49 -3.19 6.03 7.55
N ARG A 50 -3.57 5.64 8.77
CA ARG A 50 -4.73 6.20 9.50
C ARG A 50 -4.38 6.64 10.93
N PRO A 51 -5.14 7.59 11.52
CA PRO A 51 -4.94 7.97 12.92
C PRO A 51 -5.07 6.76 13.85
N GLN A 52 -4.26 6.68 14.90
CA GLN A 52 -4.38 5.63 15.93
C GLN A 52 -5.56 5.85 16.89
N GLN A 53 -6.13 7.06 16.92
CA GLN A 53 -7.25 7.42 17.80
C GLN A 53 -8.61 7.14 17.13
N LYS A 54 -9.71 7.65 17.73
CA LYS A 54 -11.06 7.54 17.18
C LYS A 54 -11.06 7.96 15.70
N GLN A 55 -11.46 7.02 14.85
CA GLN A 55 -11.61 7.28 13.42
C GLN A 55 -12.83 8.20 13.22
N GLU A 56 -12.63 9.29 12.51
CA GLU A 56 -13.70 10.15 12.03
C GLU A 56 -13.79 9.97 10.52
N GLN A 57 -15.01 9.75 10.01
CA GLN A 57 -15.23 9.58 8.59
C GLN A 57 -14.84 10.87 7.86
N THR A 58 -13.86 10.80 6.97
CA THR A 58 -13.35 11.98 6.27
C THR A 58 -14.27 12.43 5.13
N VAL A 59 -15.13 11.53 4.64
CA VAL A 59 -16.12 11.80 3.58
C VAL A 59 -17.48 11.23 4.01
N PRO A 60 -18.41 12.04 4.57
CA PRO A 60 -19.63 11.56 5.20
C PRO A 60 -20.58 10.74 4.31
N THR A 61 -20.55 10.97 3.00
CA THR A 61 -21.42 10.30 2.02
C THR A 61 -20.80 9.06 1.39
N HIS A 62 -19.57 8.70 1.78
CA HIS A 62 -18.86 7.55 1.27
C HIS A 62 -18.86 6.45 2.34
N ASP A 63 -19.71 5.44 2.17
CA ASP A 63 -19.87 4.32 3.09
C ASP A 63 -19.53 2.96 2.45
N ASP A 64 -19.07 2.95 1.20
CA ASP A 64 -18.61 1.74 0.53
C ASP A 64 -17.11 1.47 0.73
N HIS A 65 -16.70 0.25 0.39
CA HIS A 65 -15.32 -0.25 0.54
C HIS A 65 -14.42 0.08 -0.67
N TYR A 66 -14.96 0.71 -1.71
CA TYR A 66 -14.16 1.13 -2.85
C TYR A 66 -13.37 2.38 -2.49
N ARG A 67 -12.20 2.52 -3.11
CA ARG A 67 -11.31 3.65 -2.86
C ARG A 67 -11.76 4.86 -3.67
N LEU A 68 -11.65 6.05 -3.09
CA LEU A 68 -11.65 7.30 -3.84
C LEU A 68 -10.24 7.66 -4.32
N SER A 69 -10.10 8.05 -5.58
CA SER A 69 -8.86 8.65 -6.05
C SER A 69 -8.67 10.03 -5.43
N LEU A 70 -7.48 10.29 -4.90
CA LEU A 70 -7.11 11.64 -4.46
C LEU A 70 -6.92 12.59 -5.66
N LEU A 71 -6.66 12.04 -6.85
CA LEU A 71 -6.41 12.81 -8.06
C LEU A 71 -7.71 13.30 -8.72
N THR A 72 -8.69 12.41 -8.90
CA THR A 72 -9.95 12.74 -9.59
C THR A 72 -11.12 12.97 -8.62
N GLY A 73 -11.05 12.41 -7.41
CA GLY A 73 -12.17 12.37 -6.46
C GLY A 73 -13.22 11.31 -6.80
N GLU A 74 -13.02 10.53 -7.86
CA GLU A 74 -13.93 9.47 -8.31
C GLU A 74 -13.59 8.15 -7.63
N THR A 75 -14.59 7.28 -7.53
CA THR A 75 -14.42 5.90 -7.08
C THR A 75 -13.58 5.14 -8.08
N ALA A 76 -12.58 4.39 -7.59
CA ALA A 76 -11.69 3.55 -8.40
C ALA A 76 -12.41 2.32 -9.01
N TYR A 77 -13.66 2.05 -8.57
CA TYR A 77 -14.54 1.05 -9.15
C TYR A 77 -15.38 1.64 -10.28
N ASP A 78 -15.15 1.17 -11.51
CA ASP A 78 -16.04 1.38 -12.65
C ASP A 78 -16.94 0.13 -12.84
N PRO A 79 -18.26 0.20 -12.61
CA PRO A 79 -19.16 -0.93 -12.83
C PRO A 79 -19.26 -1.40 -14.30
N GLY A 80 -18.80 -0.59 -15.26
CA GLY A 80 -18.69 -0.94 -16.67
C GLY A 80 -17.47 -1.81 -17.00
N GLU A 81 -16.37 -1.65 -16.25
CA GLU A 81 -15.14 -2.43 -16.40
C GLU A 81 -15.08 -3.61 -15.41
N PHE A 82 -15.62 -3.43 -14.20
CA PHE A 82 -15.61 -4.41 -13.12
C PHE A 82 -17.01 -4.92 -12.81
N SER A 83 -17.36 -6.10 -13.33
CA SER A 83 -18.52 -6.81 -12.81
C SER A 83 -18.20 -7.41 -11.44
N ARG A 84 -19.18 -7.52 -10.53
CA ARG A 84 -18.99 -8.17 -9.22
C ARG A 84 -18.41 -9.59 -9.34
N ALA A 85 -18.84 -10.35 -10.33
CA ALA A 85 -18.32 -11.70 -10.58
C ALA A 85 -16.85 -11.67 -11.04
N THR A 86 -16.46 -10.65 -11.81
CA THR A 86 -15.06 -10.42 -12.20
C THR A 86 -14.22 -10.12 -10.96
N ILE A 87 -14.67 -9.21 -10.09
CA ILE A 87 -13.98 -8.89 -8.83
C ILE A 87 -13.81 -10.12 -7.95
N GLU A 88 -14.87 -10.91 -7.72
CA GLU A 88 -14.78 -12.12 -6.90
C GLU A 88 -13.77 -13.13 -7.47
N SER A 89 -13.70 -13.26 -8.80
CA SER A 89 -12.70 -14.12 -9.47
C SER A 89 -11.28 -13.57 -9.35
N GLU A 90 -11.07 -12.27 -9.59
CA GLU A 90 -9.75 -11.65 -9.51
C GLU A 90 -9.20 -11.66 -8.08
N VAL A 91 -10.05 -11.45 -7.08
CA VAL A 91 -9.69 -11.60 -5.66
C VAL A 91 -9.35 -13.06 -5.38
N ALA A 92 -10.12 -14.04 -5.88
CA ALA A 92 -9.81 -15.46 -5.68
C ALA A 92 -8.45 -15.84 -6.29
N ASP A 93 -8.15 -15.34 -7.49
CA ASP A 93 -6.86 -15.57 -8.15
C ASP A 93 -5.70 -14.92 -7.39
N LEU A 94 -5.89 -13.71 -6.85
CA LEU A 94 -4.89 -13.00 -6.05
C LEU A 94 -4.60 -13.72 -4.72
N ILE A 95 -5.66 -14.14 -4.01
CA ILE A 95 -5.56 -14.79 -2.69
C ILE A 95 -5.08 -16.24 -2.82
N GLY A 96 -5.40 -16.90 -3.93
CA GLY A 96 -5.04 -18.30 -4.23
C GLY A 96 -3.55 -18.54 -4.46
N ILE A 97 -2.72 -17.50 -4.60
CA ILE A 97 -1.28 -17.66 -4.85
C ILE A 97 -0.60 -18.33 -3.65
N GLU A 98 0.03 -19.48 -3.88
CA GLU A 98 0.68 -20.29 -2.83
C GLU A 98 2.15 -19.95 -2.60
N ASP A 99 2.81 -19.34 -3.58
CA ASP A 99 4.19 -18.87 -3.41
C ASP A 99 4.19 -17.42 -2.93
N ALA A 100 4.81 -17.17 -1.78
CA ALA A 100 4.75 -15.85 -1.14
C ALA A 100 5.42 -14.76 -1.99
N GLN A 101 6.54 -15.06 -2.66
CA GLN A 101 7.21 -14.07 -3.49
C GLN A 101 6.36 -13.74 -4.73
N THR A 102 5.78 -14.76 -5.35
CA THR A 102 4.80 -14.56 -6.43
C THR A 102 3.60 -13.75 -5.95
N ALA A 103 3.11 -13.99 -4.73
CA ALA A 103 2.03 -13.20 -4.15
C ALA A 103 2.45 -11.73 -4.02
N HIS A 104 3.65 -11.45 -3.50
CA HIS A 104 4.18 -10.10 -3.39
C HIS A 104 4.23 -9.37 -4.74
N GLU A 105 4.81 -10.02 -5.76
CA GLU A 105 4.88 -9.47 -7.12
C GLU A 105 3.48 -9.20 -7.70
N ARG A 106 2.52 -10.09 -7.46
CA ARG A 106 1.13 -9.93 -7.96
C ARG A 106 0.37 -8.84 -7.20
N TRP A 107 0.63 -8.65 -5.91
CA TRP A 107 0.08 -7.53 -5.15
C TRP A 107 0.63 -6.18 -5.61
N LEU A 108 1.91 -6.10 -6.01
CA LEU A 108 2.51 -4.87 -6.55
C LEU A 108 1.79 -4.36 -7.82
N THR A 109 1.22 -5.27 -8.62
CA THR A 109 0.55 -4.95 -9.88
C THR A 109 -0.97 -5.18 -9.84
N SER A 110 -1.59 -5.25 -8.65
CA SER A 110 -3.00 -5.61 -8.51
C SER A 110 -3.94 -4.41 -8.60
N ASP A 111 -4.65 -4.28 -9.72
CA ASP A 111 -5.69 -3.25 -9.89
C ASP A 111 -6.89 -3.52 -8.98
N VAL A 112 -7.29 -4.79 -8.84
CA VAL A 112 -8.38 -5.18 -7.95
C VAL A 112 -8.08 -4.82 -6.49
N ALA A 113 -6.84 -4.95 -6.01
CA ALA A 113 -6.49 -4.50 -4.66
C ALA A 113 -6.40 -2.97 -4.54
N ALA A 114 -5.98 -2.28 -5.60
CA ALA A 114 -5.92 -0.82 -5.64
C ALA A 114 -7.31 -0.17 -5.63
N ALA A 115 -8.34 -0.88 -6.09
CA ALA A 115 -9.72 -0.40 -6.14
C ALA A 115 -10.39 -0.30 -4.76
N PHE A 116 -9.82 -0.89 -3.70
CA PHE A 116 -10.43 -0.96 -2.37
C PHE A 116 -9.70 -0.07 -1.38
N ASN A 117 -10.46 0.55 -0.48
CA ASN A 117 -9.90 1.31 0.63
C ASN A 117 -9.42 0.38 1.75
N GLU A 118 -8.41 0.83 2.51
CA GLU A 118 -8.00 0.12 3.73
C GLU A 118 -9.09 0.23 4.82
N SER A 119 -9.80 1.36 4.83
CA SER A 119 -10.78 1.70 5.85
C SER A 119 -11.82 2.64 5.28
N VAL A 120 -13.11 2.30 5.44
CA VAL A 120 -14.26 3.12 5.00
C VAL A 120 -14.26 4.53 5.61
N TYR A 121 -13.66 4.70 6.80
CA TYR A 121 -13.48 6.03 7.41
C TYR A 121 -12.49 6.94 6.67
N HIS A 122 -11.58 6.36 5.88
CA HIS A 122 -10.51 7.04 5.14
C HIS A 122 -10.49 6.54 3.69
N PRO A 123 -11.47 6.90 2.86
CA PRO A 123 -11.68 6.30 1.53
C PRO A 123 -10.54 6.55 0.54
N TYR A 124 -9.60 7.44 0.84
CA TYR A 124 -8.38 7.67 0.05
C TYR A 124 -7.23 6.72 0.40
N THR A 125 -7.37 5.87 1.42
CA THR A 125 -6.40 4.80 1.73
C THR A 125 -6.52 3.67 0.70
N SER A 126 -5.49 2.84 0.58
CA SER A 126 -5.44 1.77 -0.43
C SER A 126 -5.16 0.43 0.25
N LEU A 127 -6.02 -0.55 -0.01
CA LEU A 127 -5.85 -1.91 0.50
C LEU A 127 -4.59 -2.58 -0.04
N LYS A 128 -4.28 -2.36 -1.34
CA LYS A 128 -3.02 -2.77 -1.97
C LYS A 128 -1.81 -2.30 -1.16
N TYR A 129 -1.72 -1.00 -0.94
CA TYR A 129 -0.54 -0.43 -0.28
C TYR A 129 -0.50 -0.66 1.21
N HIS A 130 -1.65 -0.76 1.89
CA HIS A 130 -1.69 -1.26 3.27
C HIS A 130 -1.05 -2.66 3.33
N THR A 131 -1.53 -3.60 2.52
CA THR A 131 -1.06 -4.99 2.51
C THR A 131 0.43 -5.10 2.17
N LEU A 132 0.93 -4.30 1.21
CA LEU A 132 2.36 -4.24 0.88
C LEU A 132 3.20 -3.68 2.04
N LEU A 133 2.71 -2.65 2.75
CA LEU A 133 3.37 -2.13 3.95
C LEU A 133 3.41 -3.19 5.07
N VAL A 134 2.32 -3.94 5.27
CA VAL A 134 2.26 -5.05 6.25
C VAL A 134 3.32 -6.09 5.94
N ALA A 135 3.41 -6.53 4.68
CA ALA A 135 4.42 -7.50 4.25
C ALA A 135 5.85 -6.98 4.47
N ALA A 136 6.11 -5.71 4.13
CA ALA A 136 7.43 -5.12 4.30
C ALA A 136 7.83 -4.96 5.77
N LEU A 137 6.90 -4.57 6.65
CA LEU A 137 7.15 -4.51 8.09
C LEU A 137 7.38 -5.91 8.66
N LEU A 138 6.52 -6.88 8.32
CA LEU A 138 6.65 -8.25 8.80
C LEU A 138 7.99 -8.87 8.41
N ASP A 139 8.43 -8.72 7.16
CA ASP A 139 9.73 -9.25 6.72
C ASP A 139 10.89 -8.59 7.49
N ASN A 140 10.85 -7.27 7.68
CA ASN A 140 11.88 -6.56 8.43
C ASN A 140 11.90 -6.97 9.92
N TYR A 141 10.75 -7.12 10.57
CA TYR A 141 10.64 -7.51 11.98
C TYR A 141 11.09 -8.94 12.20
N ARG A 142 10.76 -9.85 11.28
CA ARG A 142 11.24 -11.24 11.32
C ARG A 142 12.75 -11.35 11.11
N ALA A 143 13.35 -10.39 10.40
CA ALA A 143 14.80 -10.26 10.28
C ALA A 143 15.45 -9.61 11.52
N GLY A 144 14.67 -9.29 12.56
CA GLY A 144 15.16 -8.74 13.83
C GLY A 144 15.35 -7.23 13.85
N ASN A 145 14.83 -6.51 12.86
CA ASN A 145 14.94 -5.05 12.80
C ASN A 145 13.78 -4.39 13.54
N GLU A 146 14.03 -3.27 14.20
CA GLU A 146 12.98 -2.45 14.80
C GLU A 146 12.47 -1.40 13.81
N PHE A 147 11.25 -0.90 14.00
CA PHE A 147 10.70 0.18 13.17
C PHE A 147 11.64 1.40 13.07
N ALA A 148 12.33 1.71 14.17
CA ALA A 148 13.22 2.86 14.27
C ALA A 148 14.43 2.80 13.33
N ASP A 149 14.80 1.60 12.87
CA ASP A 149 15.91 1.36 11.95
C ASP A 149 15.49 1.48 10.48
N LEU A 150 14.18 1.44 10.21
CA LEU A 150 13.65 1.37 8.87
C LEU A 150 13.78 2.70 8.13
N ARG A 151 13.93 2.56 6.82
CA ARG A 151 14.04 3.64 5.85
C ARG A 151 13.10 3.39 4.68
N LEU A 152 12.60 4.49 4.13
CA LEU A 152 12.13 4.54 2.76
C LEU A 152 13.36 4.65 1.87
N ILE A 153 13.52 3.70 0.95
CA ILE A 153 14.63 3.60 0.01
C ILE A 153 14.06 3.71 -1.40
N VAL A 154 14.73 4.49 -2.24
CA VAL A 154 14.39 4.67 -3.65
C VAL A 154 15.32 3.79 -4.48
N ASP A 155 14.79 2.69 -5.00
CA ASP A 155 15.55 1.77 -5.84
C ASP A 155 15.29 2.09 -7.34
N PRO A 156 16.16 1.65 -8.27
CA PRO A 156 15.87 1.69 -9.70
C PRO A 156 14.58 0.94 -10.05
N ALA A 157 13.90 1.37 -11.12
CA ALA A 157 12.70 0.68 -11.61
C ALA A 157 12.97 -0.79 -11.96
N GLY A 158 12.04 -1.69 -11.63
CA GLY A 158 12.14 -3.12 -11.92
C GLY A 158 13.04 -3.91 -10.96
N GLU A 159 13.69 -3.27 -9.98
CA GLU A 159 14.40 -3.96 -8.90
C GLU A 159 13.43 -4.29 -7.76
N ILE A 160 12.88 -5.51 -7.80
CA ILE A 160 11.97 -6.00 -6.75
C ILE A 160 12.78 -6.75 -5.69
N ALA A 161 12.85 -6.19 -4.48
CA ALA A 161 13.29 -6.91 -3.30
C ALA A 161 12.09 -7.64 -2.69
N PRO A 162 12.12 -8.99 -2.59
CA PRO A 162 11.02 -9.78 -2.05
C PRO A 162 10.53 -9.24 -0.70
N PHE A 163 9.21 -9.08 -0.61
CA PHE A 163 8.43 -8.57 0.52
C PHE A 163 8.69 -7.12 0.93
N ARG A 164 9.82 -6.52 0.54
CA ARG A 164 10.25 -5.20 1.01
C ARG A 164 9.90 -4.07 0.05
N THR A 165 9.87 -4.35 -1.26
CA THR A 165 9.40 -3.38 -2.26
C THR A 165 7.91 -3.13 -2.04
N VAL A 166 7.52 -1.88 -1.86
CA VAL A 166 6.13 -1.47 -1.61
C VAL A 166 5.52 -0.70 -2.77
N PHE A 167 6.33 -0.31 -3.75
CA PHE A 167 5.91 0.33 -4.99
C PHE A 167 6.94 0.00 -6.08
N ASP A 168 6.47 -0.37 -7.27
CA ASP A 168 7.32 -0.55 -8.46
C ASP A 168 6.66 0.18 -9.63
N GLY A 169 7.27 1.29 -10.05
CA GLY A 169 6.80 2.10 -11.17
C GLY A 169 7.87 2.19 -12.26
N GLU A 170 7.51 2.74 -13.42
CA GLU A 170 8.40 2.76 -14.60
C GLU A 170 9.72 3.53 -14.39
N ARG A 171 9.76 4.45 -13.41
CA ARG A 171 10.89 5.37 -13.20
C ARG A 171 11.71 5.05 -11.95
N PHE A 172 11.07 4.50 -10.93
CA PHE A 172 11.70 4.15 -9.66
C PHE A 172 10.81 3.14 -8.92
N ALA A 173 11.43 2.39 -8.02
CA ALA A 173 10.76 1.58 -7.03
C ALA A 173 10.95 2.18 -5.64
N LEU A 174 10.06 1.85 -4.71
CA LEU A 174 10.20 2.20 -3.30
C LEU A 174 10.20 0.95 -2.45
N ARG A 175 11.13 0.91 -1.50
CA ARG A 175 11.34 -0.21 -0.60
C ARG A 175 11.43 0.25 0.85
N ILE A 176 10.97 -0.60 1.76
CA ILE A 176 11.20 -0.44 3.20
C ILE A 176 12.33 -1.38 3.66
N GLY A 177 13.40 -0.82 4.23
CA GLY A 177 14.53 -1.60 4.72
C GLY A 177 15.51 -0.80 5.56
N VAL A 178 16.55 -1.45 6.07
CA VAL A 178 17.58 -0.82 6.93
C VAL A 178 18.75 -0.26 6.12
N GLU A 179 19.26 -1.06 5.19
CA GLU A 179 20.40 -0.71 4.35
C GLU A 179 19.95 -0.17 3.00
N ALA A 180 20.46 1.01 2.66
CA ALA A 180 20.14 1.71 1.42
C ALA A 180 21.15 1.43 0.30
N ASP A 181 22.32 0.84 0.61
CA ASP A 181 23.33 0.44 -0.38
C ASP A 181 23.73 1.54 -1.39
N GLY A 182 23.73 2.80 -0.93
CA GLY A 182 24.03 3.98 -1.75
C GLY A 182 22.81 4.61 -2.45
N CYS A 183 21.65 3.95 -2.43
CA CYS A 183 20.40 4.47 -2.94
C CYS A 183 19.86 5.63 -2.09
N PRO A 184 19.12 6.57 -2.70
CA PRO A 184 18.48 7.64 -1.95
C PRO A 184 17.54 7.08 -0.88
N SER A 185 17.63 7.60 0.35
CA SER A 185 16.81 7.09 1.44
C SER A 185 16.53 8.10 2.55
N ALA A 186 15.51 7.81 3.35
CA ALA A 186 15.16 8.57 4.54
C ALA A 186 14.62 7.65 5.64
N ARG A 187 14.98 7.90 6.90
CA ARG A 187 14.38 7.17 8.04
C ARG A 187 12.88 7.43 8.15
N LEU A 188 12.13 6.39 8.48
CA LEU A 188 10.68 6.47 8.69
C LEU A 188 10.34 7.30 9.95
N GLY A 189 11.12 7.11 11.02
CA GLY A 189 10.93 7.77 12.31
C GLY A 189 11.19 6.79 13.44
N SER A 190 10.94 7.19 14.69
CA SER A 190 11.13 6.32 15.86
C SER A 190 9.95 5.40 16.15
N ARG A 191 8.80 5.63 15.52
CA ARG A 191 7.57 4.83 15.68
C ARG A 191 6.67 4.98 14.45
N PRO A 192 5.77 4.02 14.19
CA PRO A 192 4.79 4.12 13.13
C PRO A 192 3.86 5.31 13.32
N TRP A 193 3.75 6.15 12.30
CA TRP A 193 2.88 7.32 12.26
C TRP A 193 2.67 7.80 10.82
N ARG A 194 1.54 8.47 10.58
CA ARG A 194 1.20 9.14 9.31
C ARG A 194 2.18 10.27 8.97
N SER A 195 3.30 9.89 8.39
CA SER A 195 4.49 10.72 8.25
C SER A 195 5.13 10.64 6.89
N TRP A 196 4.39 10.21 5.88
CA TRP A 196 4.87 10.11 4.51
C TRP A 196 5.62 11.38 4.08
N ALA A 197 4.97 12.54 4.18
CA ALA A 197 5.59 13.82 3.85
C ALA A 197 6.92 14.05 4.58
N SER A 198 7.04 13.63 5.84
CA SER A 198 8.28 13.78 6.60
C SER A 198 9.40 12.90 6.07
N ALA A 199 9.10 11.64 5.74
CA ALA A 199 10.07 10.73 5.11
C ALA A 199 10.44 11.22 3.70
N TRP A 200 9.45 11.54 2.88
CA TRP A 200 9.64 12.04 1.51
C TRP A 200 10.51 13.30 1.47
N ASN A 201 10.22 14.31 2.31
CA ASN A 201 11.01 15.55 2.38
C ASN A 201 12.46 15.35 2.84
N ARG A 202 12.77 14.23 3.52
CA ARG A 202 14.11 13.94 4.06
C ARG A 202 14.91 13.01 3.16
N LEU A 203 14.39 12.61 1.99
CA LEU A 203 15.15 11.81 1.04
C LEU A 203 16.46 12.51 0.69
N THR A 204 17.55 11.74 0.69
CA THR A 204 18.89 12.28 0.34
C THR A 204 18.98 12.75 -1.10
N ALA A 205 18.14 12.22 -1.98
CA ALA A 205 17.87 12.71 -3.33
C ALA A 205 16.44 12.30 -3.74
N HIS A 206 15.79 13.12 -4.58
CA HIS A 206 14.43 12.84 -5.04
C HIS A 206 14.42 12.16 -6.42
N PRO A 207 13.52 11.19 -6.66
CA PRO A 207 13.41 10.50 -7.95
C PRO A 207 12.69 11.30 -9.05
N LEU A 208 12.19 12.50 -8.73
CA LEU A 208 11.38 13.34 -9.62
C LEU A 208 12.21 14.53 -10.15
N ASP A 209 12.07 14.86 -11.44
CA ASP A 209 12.74 16.00 -12.08
C ASP A 209 11.90 17.28 -11.92
N THR A 210 11.80 17.76 -10.69
CA THR A 210 11.02 18.96 -10.36
C THR A 210 11.61 20.26 -10.93
N GLY A 211 12.84 20.21 -11.46
CA GLY A 211 13.52 21.37 -12.04
C GLY A 211 13.09 21.66 -13.48
N HIS A 212 12.67 20.63 -14.22
CA HIS A 212 12.38 20.74 -15.65
C HIS A 212 11.00 20.21 -16.04
N ASP A 213 10.37 19.38 -15.21
CA ASP A 213 9.07 18.77 -15.48
C ASP A 213 7.99 19.30 -14.53
N LYS A 214 6.94 19.91 -15.11
CA LYS A 214 5.82 20.49 -14.36
C LYS A 214 4.92 19.42 -13.72
N TYR A 215 4.81 18.25 -14.34
CA TYR A 215 4.06 17.12 -13.80
C TYR A 215 4.76 16.59 -12.56
N ASP A 216 6.07 16.39 -12.65
CA ASP A 216 6.91 16.00 -11.50
C ASP A 216 6.87 17.03 -10.37
N MET A 217 6.92 18.33 -10.71
CA MET A 217 6.77 19.40 -9.73
C MET A 217 5.41 19.33 -9.00
N THR A 218 4.34 18.99 -9.73
CA THR A 218 2.99 18.89 -9.16
C THR A 218 2.85 17.66 -8.26
N LEU A 219 3.31 16.50 -8.74
CA LEU A 219 3.37 15.26 -7.98
C LEU A 219 4.16 15.45 -6.69
N ASP A 220 5.39 15.97 -6.77
CA ASP A 220 6.26 16.21 -5.63
C ASP A 220 5.61 17.17 -4.61
N ALA A 221 5.02 18.27 -5.08
CA ALA A 221 4.37 19.24 -4.20
C ALA A 221 3.24 18.60 -3.37
N ASN A 222 2.45 17.69 -3.96
CA ASN A 222 1.38 16.99 -3.26
C ASN A 222 1.92 15.94 -2.30
N LEU A 223 2.93 15.15 -2.71
CA LEU A 223 3.59 14.17 -1.85
C LEU A 223 4.21 14.81 -0.59
N ARG A 224 4.73 16.04 -0.70
CA ARG A 224 5.27 16.80 0.45
C ARG A 224 4.22 17.24 1.48
N ARG A 225 2.92 17.07 1.21
CA ARG A 225 1.81 17.42 2.12
C ARG A 225 1.02 16.21 2.60
N THR A 226 1.08 15.08 1.87
CA THR A 226 0.39 13.86 2.23
C THR A 226 0.98 13.22 3.49
N GLN A 227 0.13 12.88 4.45
CA GLN A 227 0.56 12.23 5.70
C GLN A 227 0.46 10.70 5.62
N SER A 228 -0.65 10.20 5.06
CA SER A 228 -0.94 8.77 4.92
C SER A 228 0.01 8.11 3.93
N TRP A 229 0.62 6.99 4.33
CA TRP A 229 1.54 6.24 3.48
C TRP A 229 0.80 5.53 2.34
N SER A 230 -0.26 4.77 2.62
CA SER A 230 -1.00 4.07 1.55
C SER A 230 -1.61 5.05 0.55
N THR A 231 -2.10 6.21 1.01
CA THR A 231 -2.66 7.24 0.13
C THR A 231 -1.59 7.86 -0.74
N ALA A 232 -0.39 8.11 -0.21
CA ALA A 232 0.70 8.67 -1.00
C ALA A 232 1.21 7.70 -2.06
N LEU A 233 1.39 6.43 -1.71
CA LEU A 233 1.80 5.39 -2.66
C LEU A 233 0.78 5.23 -3.78
N GLN A 234 -0.52 5.16 -3.43
CA GLN A 234 -1.58 5.12 -4.41
C GLN A 234 -1.66 6.38 -5.27
N TYR A 235 -1.40 7.55 -4.68
CA TYR A 235 -1.36 8.80 -5.45
C TYR A 235 -0.24 8.80 -6.48
N ILE A 236 0.92 8.17 -6.21
CA ILE A 236 1.99 8.03 -7.20
C ILE A 236 1.51 7.18 -8.38
N GLU A 237 0.85 6.04 -8.11
CA GLU A 237 0.29 5.15 -9.13
C GLU A 237 -0.78 5.85 -9.98
N ASP A 238 -1.82 6.41 -9.33
CA ASP A 238 -2.90 7.13 -10.00
C ASP A 238 -2.35 8.28 -10.88
N TYR A 239 -1.32 9.00 -10.41
CA TYR A 239 -0.72 10.11 -11.15
C TYR A 239 0.09 9.66 -12.36
N ALA A 240 0.76 8.50 -12.26
CA ALA A 240 1.51 7.92 -13.37
C ALA A 240 0.58 7.44 -14.50
N GLU A 241 -0.59 6.90 -14.16
CA GLU A 241 -1.62 6.48 -15.12
C GLU A 241 -2.34 7.65 -15.77
N TRP A 242 -2.68 8.68 -14.99
CA TRP A 242 -3.38 9.86 -15.50
C TRP A 242 -2.54 10.71 -16.46
N ARG A 243 -1.20 10.63 -16.38
CA ARG A 243 -0.30 11.54 -17.07
C ARG A 243 -0.64 11.59 -18.58
N PRO A 244 -1.05 12.76 -19.12
CA PRO A 244 -1.63 12.88 -20.46
C PRO A 244 -0.63 12.67 -21.61
N ASP A 245 0.65 12.46 -21.31
CA ASP A 245 1.72 12.26 -22.29
C ASP A 245 1.99 10.77 -22.61
N ARG A 246 1.14 9.87 -22.09
CA ARG A 246 1.13 8.43 -22.42
C ARG A 246 0.27 8.14 -23.65
#